data_AF-A0A151K3W6-F1
#
_entry.id   AF-A0A151K3W6-F1
#
_cell.length_a   1.000
_cell.length_b   1.000
_cell.length_c   1.000
_cell.angle_alpha   90.00
_cell.angle_beta   90.00
_cell.angle_gamma   90.00
#
_symmetry.space_group_name_H-M   'P 1'
#
loop_
_entity.id
_entity.type
_entity.pdbx_description
1 polymer ?
#
loop_
_entity_poly.entity_id
_entity_poly.type
_entity_poly.pdbx_seq_one_letter_code
_entity_poly.pdbx_strand_id
1 'polypeptide(L)'
;MKAFSQGYTFNFVDGEMWEKSPFSLWDFVQQRKRWLQGILLVVHSKAIPLRKKFLLGISCYSWVTMPLSTSNIVLAGLCPITCPPLIDFLCAFIGAVNIYMYVFGVVKSFSLYRFGVARFMLCICGALSTIPFNIIIENVAVIWGLFGKKHKFYVVNKEHRPPLTV
;
A
#
# COMPACT_ATOMS: atom_id res chain seq x y z
N MET A 1 0.52 -9.91 16.30
CA MET A 1 0.48 -9.05 17.51
C MET A 1 0.27 -9.79 18.83
N LYS A 2 -0.40 -10.95 18.85
CA LYS A 2 -0.54 -11.78 20.06
C LYS A 2 0.81 -12.30 20.62
N ALA A 3 1.75 -12.63 19.74
CA ALA A 3 3.12 -12.99 20.14
C ALA A 3 3.87 -11.81 20.81
N PHE A 4 3.70 -10.57 20.35
CA PHE A 4 4.23 -9.38 21.03
C PHE A 4 3.65 -9.18 22.43
N SER A 5 2.38 -9.56 22.66
CA SER A 5 1.81 -9.54 24.02
C SER A 5 2.31 -10.69 24.90
N GLN A 6 2.85 -11.75 24.30
CA GLN A 6 3.47 -12.88 25.00
C GLN A 6 4.98 -12.66 25.25
N GLY A 7 5.52 -11.48 24.94
CA GLY A 7 6.92 -11.13 25.21
C GLY A 7 7.92 -11.57 24.14
N TYR A 8 7.47 -12.16 23.03
CA TYR A 8 8.36 -12.55 21.95
C TYR A 8 8.91 -11.33 21.20
N THR A 9 10.20 -11.37 20.89
CA THR A 9 10.91 -10.40 20.06
C THR A 9 10.95 -10.86 18.61
N PHE A 10 10.79 -9.92 17.69
CA PHE A 10 10.90 -10.18 16.25
C PHE A 10 12.17 -9.50 15.75
N ASN A 11 12.91 -10.19 14.89
CA ASN A 11 14.01 -9.60 14.15
C ASN A 11 13.78 -9.81 12.65
N PHE A 12 14.31 -8.91 11.84
CA PHE A 12 14.28 -9.06 10.39
C PHE A 12 15.49 -9.89 9.97
N VAL A 13 15.24 -10.91 9.15
CA VAL A 13 16.30 -11.69 8.52
C VAL A 13 16.50 -11.10 7.13
N ASP A 14 17.70 -10.65 6.84
CA ASP A 14 18.05 -10.16 5.51
C ASP A 14 18.06 -11.34 4.52
N GLY A 15 17.14 -11.30 3.56
CA GLY A 15 17.00 -12.33 2.53
C GLY A 15 16.08 -11.86 1.40
N GLU A 16 16.34 -12.33 0.19
CA GLU A 16 15.51 -12.02 -0.98
C GLU A 16 14.39 -13.05 -1.11
N MET A 17 13.14 -12.61 -0.94
CA MET A 17 11.97 -13.45 -1.18
C MET A 17 11.57 -13.34 -2.65
N TRP A 18 11.78 -14.43 -3.40
CA TRP A 18 11.39 -14.53 -4.81
C TRP A 18 9.91 -14.90 -4.92
N GLU A 19 9.02 -13.93 -4.68
CA GLU A 19 7.58 -14.13 -4.85
C GLU A 19 7.09 -13.61 -6.21
N LYS A 20 6.18 -14.36 -6.84
CA LYS A 20 5.48 -13.92 -8.04
C LYS A 20 4.55 -12.75 -7.71
N SER A 21 4.78 -11.59 -8.32
CA SER A 21 3.85 -10.46 -8.30
C SER A 21 2.56 -10.81 -9.04
N PRO A 22 1.43 -10.13 -8.76
CA PRO A 22 0.20 -10.32 -9.52
C PRO A 22 0.43 -10.10 -11.02
N PHE A 23 -0.14 -10.99 -11.83
CA PHE A 23 0.03 -10.99 -13.28
C PHE A 23 -0.96 -10.05 -14.00
N SER A 24 -2.04 -9.65 -13.33
CA SER A 24 -3.07 -8.74 -13.82
C SER A 24 -3.33 -7.59 -12.86
N LEU A 25 -3.73 -6.43 -13.41
CA LEU A 25 -4.19 -5.27 -12.65
C LEU A 25 -5.36 -5.61 -11.73
N TRP A 26 -6.22 -6.52 -12.16
CA TRP A 26 -7.36 -6.97 -11.37
C TRP A 26 -6.93 -7.75 -10.13
N ASP A 27 -5.93 -8.61 -10.26
CA ASP A 27 -5.37 -9.35 -9.12
C ASP A 27 -4.70 -8.41 -8.12
N PHE A 28 -4.05 -7.35 -8.63
CA PHE A 28 -3.46 -6.31 -7.79
C PHE A 28 -4.53 -5.55 -6.98
N VAL A 29 -5.63 -5.12 -7.61
CA VAL A 29 -6.77 -4.49 -6.92
C VAL A 29 -7.33 -5.41 -5.82
N GLN A 30 -7.51 -6.69 -6.13
CA GLN A 30 -8.01 -7.67 -5.17
C GLN A 30 -7.05 -7.92 -4.00
N GLN A 31 -5.74 -7.96 -4.27
CA GLN A 31 -4.71 -8.08 -3.24
C GLN A 31 -4.74 -6.88 -2.29
N ARG A 32 -4.83 -5.66 -2.82
CA ARG A 32 -4.93 -4.43 -2.03
C ARG A 32 -6.22 -4.37 -1.21
N LYS A 33 -7.35 -4.75 -1.80
CA LYS A 33 -8.62 -4.92 -1.10
C LYS A 33 -8.50 -5.90 0.08
N ARG A 34 -7.85 -7.05 -0.12
CA ARG A 34 -7.64 -8.06 0.93
C ARG A 34 -6.79 -7.51 2.08
N TRP A 35 -5.72 -6.79 1.76
CA TRP A 35 -4.86 -6.16 2.76
C TRP A 35 -5.64 -5.16 3.61
N LEU A 36 -6.43 -4.29 2.98
CA LEU A 36 -7.25 -3.32 3.71
C LEU A 36 -8.28 -4.00 4.63
N GLN A 37 -9.01 -5.00 4.11
CA GLN A 37 -9.99 -5.74 4.91
C GLN A 37 -9.34 -6.48 6.10
N GLY A 38 -8.19 -7.12 5.87
CA GLY A 38 -7.43 -7.82 6.92
C GLY A 38 -6.95 -6.86 8.02
N ILE A 39 -6.35 -5.74 7.65
CA ILE A 39 -5.85 -4.75 8.62
C ILE A 39 -7.03 -4.12 9.39
N LEU A 40 -8.14 -3.79 8.73
CA LEU A 40 -9.34 -3.28 9.39
C LEU A 40 -9.88 -4.25 10.44
N LEU A 41 -9.94 -5.55 10.15
CA LEU A 41 -10.37 -6.57 11.11
C LEU A 41 -9.40 -6.68 12.29
N VAL A 42 -8.09 -6.57 12.05
CA VAL A 42 -7.07 -6.59 13.10
C VAL A 42 -7.16 -5.36 14.00
N VAL A 43 -7.37 -4.18 13.43
CA VAL A 43 -7.51 -2.91 14.18
C VAL A 43 -8.79 -2.92 15.04
N HIS A 44 -9.91 -3.45 14.52
CA HIS A 44 -11.18 -3.52 15.24
C HIS A 44 -11.30 -4.73 16.19
N SER A 45 -10.38 -5.69 16.13
CA SER A 45 -10.41 -6.85 17.03
C SER A 45 -10.13 -6.45 18.49
N LYS A 46 -11.00 -6.93 19.39
CA LYS A 46 -10.85 -6.79 20.86
C LYS A 46 -9.78 -7.72 21.44
N ALA A 47 -9.34 -8.73 20.69
CA ALA A 47 -8.37 -9.72 21.16
C ALA A 47 -6.92 -9.20 21.25
N ILE A 48 -6.66 -7.98 20.78
CA ILE A 48 -5.31 -7.40 20.70
C ILE A 48 -5.27 -6.06 21.45
N PRO A 49 -4.31 -5.84 22.36
CA PRO A 49 -4.21 -4.61 23.14
C PRO A 49 -3.95 -3.39 22.25
N LEU A 50 -4.67 -2.30 22.51
CA LEU A 50 -4.65 -1.04 21.74
C LEU A 50 -3.24 -0.46 21.55
N ARG A 51 -2.39 -0.52 22.58
CA ARG A 51 -1.00 -0.02 22.52
C ARG A 51 -0.16 -0.69 21.44
N LYS A 52 -0.34 -1.99 21.22
CA LYS A 52 0.46 -2.76 20.24
C LYS A 52 -0.06 -2.57 18.80
N LYS A 53 -1.32 -2.18 18.64
CA LYS A 53 -1.93 -1.91 17.33
C LYS A 53 -1.98 -0.43 16.94
N PHE A 54 -1.48 0.48 17.77
CA PHE A 54 -1.56 1.93 17.55
C PHE A 54 -0.89 2.35 16.23
N LEU A 55 0.37 1.94 16.01
CA LEU A 55 1.11 2.24 14.78
C LEU A 55 0.42 1.65 13.53
N LEU A 56 -0.09 0.41 13.64
CA LEU A 56 -0.83 -0.22 12.55
C LEU A 56 -2.16 0.50 12.28
N GLY A 57 -2.83 0.99 13.34
CA GLY A 57 -4.03 1.78 13.25
C GLY A 57 -3.79 3.08 12.51
N ILE A 58 -2.75 3.85 12.88
CA ILE A 58 -2.38 5.09 12.18
C ILE A 58 -2.12 4.82 10.70
N SER A 59 -1.34 3.79 10.38
CA SER A 59 -1.05 3.42 8.99
C SER A 59 -2.32 3.02 8.24
N CYS A 60 -3.22 2.27 8.87
CA CYS A 60 -4.51 1.88 8.28
C CYS A 60 -5.42 3.09 8.01
N TYR A 61 -5.56 3.99 8.98
CA TYR A 61 -6.41 5.17 8.82
C TYR A 61 -5.82 6.14 7.80
N SER A 62 -4.49 6.33 7.78
CA SER A 62 -3.80 7.08 6.73
C SER A 62 -4.10 6.50 5.33
N TRP A 63 -4.14 5.18 5.21
CA TRP A 63 -4.50 4.51 3.95
C TRP A 63 -5.98 4.68 3.59
N VAL A 64 -6.88 4.58 4.57
CA VAL A 64 -8.34 4.80 4.36
C VAL A 64 -8.66 6.25 3.99
N THR A 65 -7.87 7.22 4.48
CA THR A 65 -8.03 8.64 4.13
C THR A 65 -7.41 9.02 2.78
N MET A 66 -6.70 8.11 2.10
CA MET A 66 -6.11 8.41 0.78
C MET A 66 -7.14 8.87 -0.27
N PRO A 67 -8.29 8.20 -0.47
CA PRO A 67 -9.29 8.67 -1.42
C PRO A 67 -9.76 10.09 -1.12
N LEU A 68 -9.99 10.42 0.15
CA LEU A 68 -10.40 11.76 0.57
C LEU A 68 -9.31 12.80 0.25
N SER A 69 -8.04 12.50 0.56
CA SER A 69 -6.92 13.40 0.25
C SER A 69 -6.70 13.60 -1.25
N THR A 70 -6.86 12.53 -2.06
CA THR A 70 -6.73 12.62 -3.52
C THR A 70 -7.89 13.38 -4.16
N SER A 71 -9.12 13.19 -3.67
CA SER A 71 -10.27 14.00 -4.09
C SER A 71 -10.06 15.47 -3.75
N ASN A 72 -9.41 15.79 -2.63
CA ASN A 72 -9.10 17.19 -2.27
C ASN A 72 -8.14 17.84 -3.27
N ILE A 73 -7.13 17.13 -3.78
CA ILE A 73 -6.22 17.63 -4.81
C ILE A 73 -6.97 17.89 -6.13
N VAL A 74 -7.86 16.98 -6.53
CA VAL A 74 -8.68 17.13 -7.75
C VAL A 74 -9.68 18.29 -7.59
N LEU A 75 -10.33 18.41 -6.44
CA LEU A 75 -11.29 19.48 -6.14
C LEU A 75 -10.60 20.84 -6.03
N ALA A 76 -9.41 20.92 -5.42
CA ALA A 76 -8.62 22.15 -5.36
C ALA A 76 -8.17 22.66 -6.75
N GLY A 77 -7.99 21.74 -7.71
CA GLY A 77 -7.72 22.10 -9.11
C GLY A 77 -8.94 22.62 -9.88
N LEU A 78 -10.16 22.22 -9.48
CA LEU A 78 -11.42 22.62 -10.15
C LEU A 78 -12.10 23.80 -9.47
N CYS A 79 -11.95 23.96 -8.16
CA CYS A 79 -12.44 25.08 -7.36
C CYS A 79 -11.34 25.47 -6.37
N PRO A 80 -10.94 26.76 -6.29
CA PRO A 80 -9.96 27.21 -5.32
C PRO A 80 -10.57 27.17 -3.91
N ILE A 81 -10.58 25.98 -3.30
CA ILE A 81 -11.04 25.77 -1.92
C ILE A 81 -9.84 26.06 -1.02
N THR A 82 -9.94 27.09 -0.18
CA THR A 82 -8.93 27.43 0.82
C THR A 82 -8.83 26.29 1.84
N CYS A 83 -7.88 25.38 1.64
CA CYS A 83 -7.61 24.32 2.60
C CYS A 83 -6.81 24.87 3.78
N PRO A 84 -7.07 24.42 5.02
CA PRO A 84 -6.27 24.81 6.18
C PRO A 84 -4.78 24.44 5.97
N PRO A 85 -3.81 25.32 6.29
CA PRO A 85 -2.39 25.08 6.04
C PRO A 85 -1.83 23.80 6.69
N LEU A 86 -2.41 23.40 7.83
CA LEU A 86 -2.04 22.16 8.52
C LEU A 86 -2.34 20.90 7.68
N ILE A 87 -3.50 20.87 7.01
CA ILE A 87 -3.91 19.72 6.21
C ILE A 87 -3.08 19.65 4.94
N ASP A 88 -2.78 20.80 4.34
CA ASP A 88 -1.89 20.88 3.18
C ASP A 88 -0.47 20.38 3.50
N PHE A 89 0.09 20.82 4.64
CA PHE A 89 1.39 20.33 5.12
C PHE A 89 1.41 18.80 5.34
N LEU A 90 0.37 18.24 5.97
CA LEU A 90 0.29 16.79 6.21
C LEU A 90 0.16 16.00 4.90
N CYS A 91 -0.67 16.47 3.97
CA CYS A 91 -0.81 15.86 2.65
C CYS A 91 0.51 15.91 1.86
N ALA A 92 1.17 17.06 1.85
CA ALA A 92 2.47 17.24 1.20
C ALA A 92 3.55 16.33 1.83
N PHE A 93 3.57 16.21 3.16
CA PHE A 93 4.49 15.32 3.87
C PHE A 93 4.27 13.85 3.52
N ILE A 94 3.02 13.37 3.52
CA ILE A 94 2.69 11.99 3.15
C ILE A 94 3.08 11.72 1.69
N GLY A 95 2.79 12.65 0.78
CA GLY A 95 3.20 12.57 -0.63
C GLY A 95 4.71 12.49 -0.81
N ALA A 96 5.47 13.36 -0.11
CA ALA A 96 6.93 13.38 -0.16
C ALA A 96 7.54 12.06 0.35
N VAL A 97 7.04 11.54 1.47
CA VAL A 97 7.48 10.24 2.01
C VAL A 97 7.17 9.10 1.03
N ASN A 98 6.01 9.13 0.36
CA ASN A 98 5.66 8.12 -0.63
C ASN A 98 6.62 8.13 -1.83
N ILE A 99 6.88 9.31 -2.40
CA ILE A 99 7.85 9.49 -3.49
C ILE A 99 9.24 9.02 -3.06
N TYR A 100 9.68 9.39 -1.84
CA TYR A 100 10.94 8.95 -1.28
C TYR A 100 11.04 7.41 -1.20
N MET A 101 9.98 6.73 -0.75
CA MET A 101 9.96 5.26 -0.67
C MET A 101 10.07 4.60 -2.04
N TYR A 102 9.42 5.17 -3.08
CA TYR A 102 9.58 4.70 -4.46
C TYR A 102 11.01 4.85 -4.96
N VAL A 103 11.61 6.03 -4.76
CA VAL A 103 13.01 6.29 -5.15
C VAL A 103 13.97 5.35 -4.40
N PHE A 104 13.80 5.22 -3.08
CA PHE A 104 14.59 4.32 -2.26
C PHE A 104 14.48 2.85 -2.71
N GLY A 105 13.27 2.42 -3.07
CA GLY A 105 13.03 1.08 -3.62
C GLY A 105 13.79 0.83 -4.92
N VAL A 106 13.80 1.80 -5.84
CA VAL A 106 14.58 1.71 -7.10
C VAL A 106 16.09 1.67 -6.81
N VAL A 107 16.57 2.54 -5.91
CA VAL A 107 17.99 2.59 -5.50
C VAL A 107 18.45 1.26 -4.91
N LYS A 108 17.62 0.62 -4.07
CA LYS A 108 17.95 -0.67 -3.46
C LYS A 108 17.84 -1.85 -4.42
N SER A 109 16.87 -1.82 -5.33
CA SER A 109 16.63 -2.92 -6.29
C SER A 109 17.65 -2.94 -7.42
N PHE A 110 18.13 -1.79 -7.87
CA PHE A 110 19.09 -1.67 -8.96
C PHE A 110 20.42 -1.13 -8.44
N SER A 111 21.43 -2.00 -8.35
CA SER A 111 22.78 -1.57 -8.00
C SER A 111 23.32 -0.62 -9.08
N LEU A 112 23.60 0.64 -8.71
CA LEU A 112 24.18 1.69 -9.56
C LEU A 112 25.41 1.22 -10.36
N TYR A 113 26.21 0.34 -9.75
CA TYR A 113 27.44 -0.19 -10.31
C TYR A 113 27.24 -1.06 -11.58
N ARG A 114 26.05 -1.68 -11.75
CA ARG A 114 25.82 -2.67 -12.82
C ARG A 114 25.04 -2.13 -14.02
N PHE A 115 24.27 -1.06 -13.87
CA PHE A 115 23.33 -0.59 -14.90
C PHE A 115 23.69 0.77 -15.53
N GLY A 116 24.64 1.53 -14.98
CA GLY A 116 25.01 2.85 -15.47
C GLY A 116 23.96 3.93 -15.15
N VAL A 117 24.40 5.19 -15.03
CA VAL A 117 23.59 6.31 -14.52
C VAL A 117 22.35 6.59 -15.38
N ALA A 118 22.46 6.48 -16.72
CA ALA A 118 21.36 6.77 -17.63
C ALA A 118 20.18 5.78 -17.50
N ARG A 119 20.46 4.47 -17.40
CA ARG A 119 19.41 3.45 -17.23
C ARG A 119 18.78 3.54 -15.85
N PHE A 120 19.59 3.88 -14.84
CA PHE A 120 19.09 4.14 -13.48
C PHE A 120 18.10 5.31 -13.43
N MET A 121 18.44 6.44 -14.08
CA MET A 121 17.53 7.59 -14.19
C MET A 121 16.24 7.24 -14.94
N LEU A 122 16.32 6.46 -16.02
CA LEU A 122 15.13 5.98 -16.73
C LEU A 122 14.25 5.07 -15.85
N CYS A 123 14.84 4.21 -15.01
CA CYS A 123 14.09 3.40 -14.05
C CYS A 123 13.40 4.26 -12.99
N ILE A 124 14.04 5.32 -12.49
CA ILE A 124 13.41 6.29 -11.58
C ILE A 124 12.25 7.00 -12.27
N CYS A 125 12.45 7.54 -13.47
CA CYS A 125 11.39 8.19 -14.24
C CYS A 125 10.22 7.24 -14.51
N GLY A 126 10.51 5.98 -14.85
CA GLY A 126 9.52 4.91 -14.98
C GLY A 126 8.74 4.70 -13.69
N ALA A 127 9.41 4.52 -12.55
CA ALA A 127 8.77 4.38 -11.25
C ALA A 127 7.88 5.58 -10.90
N LEU A 128 8.36 6.81 -11.12
CA LEU A 128 7.58 8.03 -10.90
C LEU A 128 6.34 8.10 -11.80
N SER A 129 6.45 7.67 -13.06
CA SER A 129 5.32 7.64 -13.99
C SER A 129 4.22 6.63 -13.58
N THR A 130 4.57 5.60 -12.82
CA THR A 130 3.61 4.61 -12.31
C THR A 130 2.86 5.07 -11.05
N ILE A 131 3.32 6.12 -10.36
CA ILE A 131 2.66 6.68 -9.16
C ILE A 131 1.20 7.07 -9.42
N PRO A 132 0.84 7.89 -10.43
CA PRO A 132 -0.56 8.27 -10.67
C PRO A 132 -1.45 7.06 -10.95
N PHE A 133 -0.92 6.07 -11.67
CA PHE A 133 -1.63 4.83 -11.94
C PHE A 133 -1.86 4.01 -10.67
N ASN A 134 -0.86 3.91 -9.81
CA ASN A 134 -1.00 3.25 -8.51
C ASN A 134 -2.02 3.95 -7.61
N ILE A 135 -2.05 5.29 -7.60
CA ILE A 135 -3.04 6.07 -6.84
C ILE A 135 -4.48 5.75 -7.29
N ILE A 136 -4.72 5.65 -8.60
CA ILE A 136 -6.05 5.28 -9.13
C ILE A 136 -6.46 3.90 -8.65
N ILE A 137 -5.56 2.91 -8.76
CA ILE A 137 -5.85 1.54 -8.32
C ILE A 137 -6.10 1.49 -6.81
N GLU A 138 -5.27 2.16 -6.02
CA GLU A 138 -5.44 2.20 -4.57
C GLU A 138 -6.77 2.83 -4.17
N ASN A 139 -7.19 3.92 -4.83
CA ASN A 139 -8.48 4.54 -4.59
C ASN A 139 -9.64 3.59 -4.88
N VAL A 140 -9.61 2.90 -6.03
CA VAL A 140 -10.62 1.89 -6.38
C VAL A 140 -10.64 0.75 -5.36
N ALA A 141 -9.46 0.28 -4.94
CA ALA A 141 -9.32 -0.79 -3.96
C ALA A 141 -9.84 -0.39 -2.57
N VAL A 142 -9.61 0.86 -2.13
CA VAL A 142 -10.07 1.36 -0.83
C VAL A 142 -11.57 1.56 -0.83
N ILE A 143 -12.15 2.19 -1.86
CA ILE A 143 -13.61 2.33 -2.00
C ILE A 143 -14.26 0.95 -1.99
N TRP A 144 -13.75 0.02 -2.81
CA TRP A 144 -14.31 -1.33 -2.85
C TRP A 144 -14.04 -2.15 -1.58
N GLY A 145 -12.96 -1.89 -0.86
CA GLY A 145 -12.67 -2.51 0.43
C GLY A 145 -13.59 -2.01 1.56
N LEU A 146 -13.95 -0.73 1.55
CA LEU A 146 -14.87 -0.11 2.51
C LEU A 146 -16.33 -0.53 2.27
N PHE A 147 -16.78 -0.52 1.02
CA PHE A 147 -18.15 -0.87 0.63
C PHE A 147 -18.36 -2.39 0.38
N GLY A 148 -17.28 -3.16 0.26
CA GLY A 148 -17.34 -4.60 0.06
C GLY A 148 -17.71 -5.39 1.33
N LYS A 149 -18.39 -6.53 1.15
CA LYS A 149 -18.70 -7.46 2.25
C LYS A 149 -17.42 -7.87 2.99
N LYS A 150 -17.30 -7.51 4.28
CA LYS A 150 -16.12 -7.70 5.14
C LYS A 150 -15.79 -9.16 5.49
N HIS A 151 -16.65 -10.11 5.13
CA HIS A 151 -16.57 -11.52 5.58
C HIS A 151 -16.32 -12.55 4.46
N LYS A 152 -16.07 -12.13 3.21
CA LYS A 152 -15.65 -13.03 2.13
C LYS A 152 -14.31 -12.57 1.57
N PHE A 153 -13.24 -13.26 1.96
CA PHE A 153 -11.92 -13.05 1.40
C PHE A 153 -11.83 -13.74 0.05
N TYR A 154 -11.66 -12.97 -1.01
CA TYR A 154 -11.28 -13.53 -2.31
C TYR A 154 -9.81 -13.96 -2.22
N VAL A 155 -9.55 -15.26 -2.38
CA VAL A 155 -8.20 -15.81 -2.51
C VAL A 155 -7.86 -15.79 -4.00
N VAL A 156 -6.78 -15.09 -4.36
CA VAL A 156 -6.27 -15.13 -5.74
C VAL A 156 -5.71 -16.53 -5.97
N ASN A 157 -6.34 -17.28 -6.87
CA ASN A 157 -5.83 -18.58 -7.29
C ASN A 157 -4.53 -18.36 -8.06
N LYS A 158 -3.41 -18.73 -7.45
CA LYS A 158 -2.07 -18.65 -8.05
C LYS A 158 -1.75 -19.84 -8.98
N GLU A 159 -2.72 -20.73 -9.20
CA GLU A 159 -2.55 -21.95 -10.00
C GLU A 159 -3.16 -21.78 -11.40
N HIS A 160 -2.33 -21.93 -12.44
CA HIS A 160 -2.76 -22.08 -13.83
C HIS A 160 -2.99 -23.55 -14.23
N ARG A 161 -3.02 -24.49 -13.27
CA ARG A 161 -3.26 -25.90 -13.59
C ARG A 161 -4.73 -26.23 -13.36
N PRO A 162 -5.40 -26.93 -14.30
CA PRO A 162 -6.68 -27.55 -14.00
C PRO A 162 -6.48 -28.49 -12.79
N PRO A 163 -7.46 -28.56 -11.87
CA PRO A 163 -7.38 -29.48 -10.75
C PRO A 163 -7.17 -30.89 -11.30
N LEU A 164 -6.06 -31.53 -10.93
CA LEU A 164 -5.87 -32.94 -11.17
C LEU A 164 -6.92 -33.67 -10.34
N THR A 165 -7.97 -34.17 -11.00
CA THR A 165 -8.88 -35.15 -10.43
C THR A 165 -8.08 -36.42 -10.15
N VAL A 166 -7.83 -36.70 -8.87
CA VAL A 166 -7.42 -38.03 -8.38
C VAL A 166 -8.68 -38.78 -8.01
#